data_AF-A0A350LSL5-F1
#
_entry.id   AF-A0A350LSL5-F1
#
_cell.length_a   1.000
_cell.length_b   1.000
_cell.length_c   1.000
_cell.angle_alpha   90.00
_cell.angle_beta   90.00
_cell.angle_gamma   90.00
#
_symmetry.space_group_name_H-M   'P 1'
#
loop_
_entity.id
_entity.type
_entity.pdbx_description
1 polymer ?
#
loop_
_entity_poly.entity_id
_entity_poly.type
_entity_poly.pdbx_seq_one_letter_code
_entity_poly.pdbx_strand_id
1 'polypeptide(L)'
;PLVLQDAEQRFAVHPVLDLVAAPNPAQGRAELFEALYGQLLLSGNAYLEAVGAGAGLPLELHVLRSDRMSVVPGADGWPVAY
;
A
#
# COMPACT_ATOMS: atom_id res chain seq x y z
N PRO A 1 -2.66 2.91 16.64
CA PRO A 1 -2.27 4.12 15.88
C PRO A 1 -0.90 3.90 15.25
N LEU A 2 -0.65 4.41 14.03
CA LEU A 2 0.62 4.25 13.33
C LEU A 2 1.65 5.28 13.84
N VAL A 3 2.90 4.87 14.05
CA VAL A 3 4.03 5.74 14.41
C VAL A 3 5.07 5.62 13.31
N LEU A 4 5.46 6.75 12.70
CA LEU A 4 6.56 6.80 11.75
C LEU A 4 7.85 7.21 12.49
N GLN A 5 8.90 6.42 12.32
CA GLN A 5 10.21 6.66 12.93
C GLN A 5 11.31 6.06 12.07
N ASP A 6 12.51 6.64 12.17
CA ASP A 6 13.75 6.01 11.72
C ASP A 6 14.56 5.53 12.95
N ALA A 7 15.87 5.32 12.79
CA ALA A 7 16.74 4.88 13.88
C ALA A 7 17.00 5.97 14.94
N GLU A 8 16.78 7.24 14.62
CA GLU A 8 17.19 8.39 15.43
C GLU A 8 15.98 9.13 16.03
N GLN A 9 14.86 9.19 15.32
CA GLN A 9 13.74 10.05 15.69
C GLN A 9 12.37 9.52 15.27
N ARG A 10 11.34 10.09 15.91
CA ARG A 10 9.94 9.92 15.54
C ARG A 10 9.46 11.14 14.76
N PHE A 11 8.81 10.90 13.63
CA PHE A 11 8.26 11.95 12.80
C PHE A 11 6.81 12.22 13.18
N ALA A 12 6.53 13.45 13.61
CA ALA A 12 5.15 13.91 13.84
C ALA A 12 4.49 14.42 12.55
N VAL A 13 5.28 14.91 11.60
CA VAL A 13 4.85 15.39 10.28
C VAL A 13 5.76 14.78 9.24
N HIS A 14 5.19 14.08 8.27
CA HIS A 14 5.93 13.46 7.17
C HIS A 14 4.99 13.15 6.00
N PRO A 15 5.40 13.34 4.74
CA PRO A 15 4.53 13.09 3.58
C PRO A 15 3.89 11.70 3.53
N VAL A 16 4.59 10.66 4.02
CA VAL A 16 4.03 9.30 4.15
C VAL A 16 2.83 9.24 5.12
N LEU A 17 2.89 9.98 6.23
CA LEU A 17 1.78 10.04 7.19
C LEU A 17 0.56 10.73 6.56
N ASP A 18 0.79 11.77 5.76
CA ASP A 18 -0.26 12.48 5.05
C ASP A 18 -0.91 11.59 3.98
N LEU A 19 -0.09 10.87 3.19
CA LEU A 19 -0.58 9.90 2.21
C LEU A 19 -1.39 8.78 2.88
N VAL A 20 -0.92 8.21 4.00
CA VAL A 20 -1.68 7.16 4.70
C VAL A 20 -2.97 7.71 5.32
N ALA A 21 -3.01 8.99 5.70
CA ALA A 21 -4.22 9.63 6.23
C ALA A 21 -5.31 9.79 5.16
N ALA A 22 -4.93 10.19 3.94
CA ALA A 22 -5.80 10.39 2.79
C ALA A 22 -5.22 9.69 1.54
N PRO A 23 -5.33 8.34 1.44
CA PRO A 23 -4.64 7.54 0.43
C PRO A 23 -5.15 7.74 -0.99
N ASN A 24 -6.41 8.10 -1.16
CA ASN A 24 -6.99 8.47 -2.45
C ASN A 24 -8.26 9.31 -2.22
N PRO A 25 -8.85 9.94 -3.25
CA PRO A 25 -10.01 10.82 -3.08
C PRO A 25 -11.28 10.14 -2.52
N ALA A 26 -11.37 8.81 -2.56
CA ALA A 26 -12.55 8.05 -2.19
C ALA A 26 -12.45 7.40 -0.80
N GLN A 27 -11.26 7.30 -0.21
CA GLN A 27 -11.00 6.56 1.01
C GLN A 27 -10.09 7.34 1.94
N GLY A 28 -10.40 7.32 3.22
CA GLY A 28 -9.48 7.68 4.28
C GLY A 28 -8.65 6.49 4.75
N ARG A 29 -7.80 6.74 5.74
CA ARG A 29 -6.94 5.72 6.37
C ARG A 29 -7.69 4.47 6.83
N ALA A 30 -8.86 4.66 7.45
CA ALA A 30 -9.62 3.55 8.03
C ALA A 30 -10.16 2.64 6.92
N GLU A 31 -10.79 3.20 5.88
CA GLU A 31 -11.33 2.41 4.77
C GLU A 31 -10.21 1.69 4.00
N LEU A 32 -9.05 2.32 3.81
CA LEU A 32 -7.90 1.67 3.16
C LEU A 32 -7.46 0.41 3.92
N PHE A 33 -7.22 0.54 5.23
CA PHE A 33 -6.76 -0.61 6.02
C PHE A 33 -7.84 -1.67 6.17
N GLU A 34 -9.11 -1.29 6.32
CA GLU A 34 -10.22 -2.24 6.35
C GLU A 34 -10.28 -3.05 5.04
N ALA A 35 -10.21 -2.38 3.88
CA ALA A 35 -10.21 -3.06 2.60
C ALA A 35 -8.97 -3.96 2.41
N LEU A 36 -7.79 -3.48 2.80
CA LEU A 36 -6.53 -4.22 2.70
C LEU A 36 -6.54 -5.48 3.57
N TYR A 37 -6.94 -5.35 4.84
CA TYR A 37 -7.07 -6.48 5.75
C TYR A 37 -8.19 -7.42 5.33
N GLY A 38 -9.27 -6.90 4.75
CA GLY A 38 -10.32 -7.70 4.13
C GLY A 38 -9.76 -8.62 3.05
N GLN A 39 -8.97 -8.09 2.11
CA GLN A 39 -8.32 -8.91 1.08
C GLN A 39 -7.41 -9.98 1.70
N LEU A 40 -6.58 -9.59 2.67
CA LEU A 40 -5.64 -10.50 3.33
C LEU A 40 -6.35 -11.65 4.05
N LEU A 41 -7.40 -11.36 4.82
CA LEU A 41 -8.14 -12.37 5.58
C LEU A 41 -9.00 -13.27 4.69
N LEU A 42 -9.55 -12.74 3.60
CA LEU A 42 -10.43 -13.51 2.71
C LEU A 42 -9.67 -14.37 1.68
N SER A 43 -8.51 -13.91 1.22
CA SER A 43 -7.79 -14.53 0.10
C SER A 43 -6.35 -14.93 0.41
N GLY A 44 -5.85 -14.61 1.62
CA GLY A 44 -4.46 -14.84 2.02
C GLY A 44 -3.46 -13.85 1.42
N ASN A 45 -3.90 -12.94 0.54
CA ASN A 45 -3.04 -11.98 -0.15
C ASN A 45 -3.67 -10.59 -0.13
N ALA A 46 -2.83 -9.55 -0.22
CA ALA A 46 -3.28 -8.16 -0.30
C ALA A 46 -2.28 -7.36 -1.13
N TYR A 47 -2.81 -6.48 -1.98
CA TYR A 47 -2.02 -5.72 -2.95
C TYR A 47 -2.38 -4.23 -2.87
N LEU A 48 -1.37 -3.38 -3.02
CA LEU A 48 -1.54 -1.93 -3.13
C LEU A 48 -0.92 -1.46 -4.45
N GLU A 49 -1.72 -0.76 -5.25
CA GLU A 49 -1.22 0.03 -6.36
C GLU A 49 -0.81 1.40 -5.83
N ALA A 50 0.41 1.82 -6.18
CA ALA A 50 0.97 3.12 -5.86
C ALA A 50 1.04 3.97 -7.13
N VAL A 51 0.16 4.97 -7.23
CA VAL A 51 0.05 5.84 -8.41
C VAL A 51 0.91 7.09 -8.20
N GLY A 52 1.82 7.40 -9.13
CA GLY A 52 2.70 8.57 -9.02
C GLY A 52 3.53 8.82 -10.27
N ALA A 53 4.17 9.99 -10.34
CA ALA A 53 4.89 10.47 -11.52
C ALA A 53 6.38 10.03 -11.58
N GLY A 54 6.76 8.92 -10.94
CA GLY A 54 8.11 8.36 -11.02
C GLY A 54 8.72 8.01 -9.66
N ALA A 55 10.05 8.17 -9.55
CA ALA A 55 10.79 7.83 -8.34
C ALA A 55 10.51 8.85 -7.22
N GLY A 56 9.78 8.42 -6.19
CA GLY A 56 9.42 9.26 -5.06
C GLY A 56 8.23 8.69 -4.28
N LEU A 57 7.64 9.52 -3.42
CA LEU A 57 6.39 9.15 -2.75
C LEU A 57 5.25 9.12 -3.78
N PRO A 58 4.43 8.06 -3.82
CA PRO A 58 3.24 8.06 -4.65
C PRO A 58 2.23 9.12 -4.19
N LEU A 59 1.38 9.54 -5.12
CA LEU A 59 0.29 10.48 -4.87
C LEU A 59 -0.94 9.76 -4.32
N GLU A 60 -1.16 8.52 -4.74
CA GLU A 60 -2.32 7.73 -4.33
C GLU A 60 -1.96 6.27 -4.05
N LEU A 61 -2.75 5.65 -3.18
CA LEU A 61 -2.72 4.22 -2.87
C LEU A 61 -4.11 3.62 -3.09
N HIS A 62 -4.16 2.51 -3.83
CA HIS A 62 -5.39 1.77 -4.12
C HIS A 62 -5.25 0.30 -3.76
N VAL A 63 -6.22 -0.25 -3.02
CA VAL A 63 -6.25 -1.69 -2.74
C VAL A 63 -6.71 -2.43 -4.00
N LEU A 64 -5.85 -3.30 -4.54
CA LEU A 64 -6.22 -4.16 -5.64
C LEU A 64 -6.89 -5.44 -5.11
N ARG A 65 -7.92 -5.88 -5.81
CA ARG A 65 -8.63 -7.12 -5.47
C ARG A 65 -7.76 -8.34 -5.77
N SER A 66 -7.46 -9.11 -4.74
CA SER A 66 -6.57 -10.26 -4.82
C SER A 66 -7.10 -11.38 -5.72
N ASP A 67 -8.42 -11.52 -5.86
CA ASP A 67 -9.04 -12.53 -6.74
C ASP A 67 -8.81 -12.27 -8.24
N ARG A 68 -8.28 -11.09 -8.60
CA ARG A 68 -7.96 -10.68 -9.97
C ARG A 68 -6.47 -10.45 -10.22
N MET A 69 -5.62 -10.69 -9.23
CA MET A 69 -4.16 -10.55 -9.34
C MET A 69 -3.51 -11.91 -9.50
N SER A 70 -2.43 -11.97 -10.29
CA SER A 70 -1.71 -13.22 -10.55
C SER A 70 -0.21 -12.98 -10.67
N VAL A 71 0.57 -13.59 -9.78
CA VAL A 71 2.03 -13.48 -9.81
C VAL A 71 2.59 -14.11 -11.08
N VAL A 72 3.48 -13.38 -11.77
CA VAL A 72 4.33 -13.92 -12.84
C VAL A 72 5.71 -14.24 -12.25
N PRO A 73 6.09 -15.54 -12.17
CA PRO A 73 7.40 -15.92 -11.64
C PRO A 73 8.51 -15.58 -12.63
N GLY A 74 9.59 -14.99 -12.12
CA GLY A 74 10.83 -14.76 -12.84
C GLY A 74 11.69 -16.02 -12.93
N ALA A 75 12.75 -15.94 -13.75
CA ALA A 75 13.67 -17.06 -13.99
C ALA A 75 14.43 -17.52 -12.72
N ASP A 76 14.55 -16.63 -11.73
CA ASP A 76 15.19 -16.86 -10.43
C ASP A 76 14.19 -17.19 -9.31
N GLY A 77 12.91 -17.32 -9.64
CA GLY A 77 11.83 -17.57 -8.68
C GLY A 77 11.27 -16.33 -7.99
N TRP A 78 11.81 -15.13 -8.25
CA TRP A 78 11.22 -13.89 -7.75
C TRP A 78 10.08 -13.41 -8.65
N PRO A 79 8.97 -12.86 -8.10
CA PRO A 79 7.93 -12.20 -8.89
C PRO A 79 8.51 -11.09 -9.77
N VAL A 80 8.17 -11.10 -11.06
CA VAL A 80 8.52 -10.02 -12.00
C VAL A 80 7.33 -9.16 -12.41
N ALA A 81 6.10 -9.66 -12.21
CA ALA A 81 4.84 -8.95 -12.43
C ALA A 81 3.69 -9.58 -11.61
N TYR A 82 2.52 -8.94 -11.64
CA TYR A 82 1.28 -9.30 -10.95
C TYR A 82 0.04 -9.14 -11.85
#